data_AF-A0A7C6QN64-F1
#
_entry.id   AF-A0A7C6QN64-F1
#
_cell.length_a   1.000
_cell.length_b   1.000
_cell.length_c   1.000
_cell.angle_alpha   90.00
_cell.angle_beta   90.00
_cell.angle_gamma   90.00
#
_symmetry.space_group_name_H-M   'P 1'
#
loop_
_entity.id
_entity.type
_entity.pdbx_description
1 polymer ?
#
loop_
_entity_poly.entity_id
_entity_poly.type
_entity_poly.pdbx_seq_one_letter_code
_entity_poly.pdbx_strand_id
1 'polypeptide(L)'
;MKIGRKERNRVPLADGFVKVFASPDPKRLYTYSPGIAVSPSGRLIATMDMSGPGMEEIPGPKALAEGGRLWQGKVFTSDDKGRTWVHRVDFPYMHARPFYAGKVLYVLGQADNLMIIRSDDDGETWSEPVRLTDDERLSTISPGRVTKWHQAPANVHYNNGHIYLVFEKRIYTDIPGWNVHGIAPILMRGAIDSDLTQRHNWTFASELAFRDAVNVDALDYFGVPFFSTTGTAKPELSCPALGWLETNVVQFRDPDHYWYDPAGKTYHLWARAHTGGTGYAAIAKVVEQSDGSMTTMLETTPSGQKILFVPCPGGQMKFHILYDEVDKLFWLLSSQATDSMTRRDRLPPERFGLPNNERHRLQLHFSKNCIDWCFAGLVDMGGSPKEARHYASMAIDGDNLYILSRSGDENAKNAHDGDMITFHVVEDFRSLVY
;
A
#
# COMPACT_ATOMS: atom_id res chain seq x y z
N MET A 1 36.87 -25.06 -17.65
CA MET A 1 37.07 -23.60 -17.77
C MET A 1 35.93 -22.92 -17.02
N LYS A 2 36.14 -22.56 -15.74
CA LYS A 2 35.13 -21.84 -14.95
C LYS A 2 35.11 -20.41 -15.47
N ILE A 3 34.05 -20.03 -16.20
CA ILE A 3 33.80 -18.65 -16.56
C ILE A 3 33.52 -17.93 -15.24
N GLY A 4 34.51 -17.21 -14.73
CA GLY A 4 34.33 -16.32 -13.59
C GLY A 4 33.28 -15.29 -13.97
N ARG A 5 32.06 -15.44 -13.42
CA ARG A 5 31.11 -14.33 -13.33
C ARG A 5 31.84 -13.27 -12.51
N LYS A 6 32.38 -12.25 -13.17
CA LYS A 6 32.60 -10.96 -12.50
C LYS A 6 31.25 -10.59 -11.90
N GLU A 7 31.15 -10.59 -10.58
CA GLU A 7 30.11 -9.88 -9.86
C GLU A 7 30.17 -8.43 -10.34
N ARG A 8 29.36 -8.09 -11.33
CA ARG A 8 28.97 -6.71 -11.49
C ARG A 8 28.07 -6.47 -10.30
N ASN A 9 28.62 -5.89 -9.23
CA ASN A 9 27.83 -5.31 -8.15
C ASN A 9 26.84 -4.37 -8.83
N ARG A 10 25.59 -4.82 -9.00
CA ARG A 10 24.50 -3.93 -9.36
C ARG A 10 24.22 -3.16 -8.08
N VAL A 11 24.85 -2.00 -7.96
CA VAL A 11 24.60 -1.05 -6.87
C VAL A 11 23.11 -0.69 -6.93
N PRO A 12 22.38 -0.76 -5.81
CA PRO A 12 21.00 -0.28 -5.78
C PRO A 12 20.90 1.16 -6.27
N LEU A 13 19.76 1.52 -6.87
CA LEU A 13 19.49 2.85 -7.41
C LEU A 13 19.51 3.93 -6.33
N ALA A 14 19.22 3.56 -5.06
CA ALA A 14 19.19 4.46 -3.92
C ALA A 14 19.61 3.72 -2.62
N ASP A 15 20.82 3.16 -2.63
CA ASP A 15 21.42 2.42 -1.50
C ASP A 15 21.60 3.28 -0.23
N GLY A 16 21.88 4.58 -0.43
CA GLY A 16 21.90 5.55 0.66
C GLY A 16 20.50 6.01 1.07
N PHE A 17 20.27 6.19 2.36
CA PHE A 17 18.98 6.66 2.88
C PHE A 17 19.10 7.59 4.07
N VAL A 18 18.05 8.40 4.28
CA VAL A 18 17.84 9.20 5.49
C VAL A 18 16.80 8.51 6.37
N LYS A 19 17.06 8.36 7.67
CA LYS A 19 16.04 7.87 8.60
C LYS A 19 15.07 9.01 8.93
N VAL A 20 13.82 8.92 8.44
CA VAL A 20 12.75 9.86 8.83
C VAL A 20 12.38 9.63 10.29
N PHE A 21 12.35 8.36 10.70
CA PHE A 21 12.10 7.97 12.07
C PHE A 21 12.85 6.68 12.39
N ALA A 22 13.35 6.57 13.63
CA ALA A 22 13.90 5.36 14.19
C ALA A 22 13.22 5.08 15.52
N SER A 23 12.82 3.83 15.74
CA SER A 23 12.18 3.39 16.96
C SER A 23 13.13 3.54 18.15
N PRO A 24 12.67 4.14 19.27
CA PRO A 24 13.48 4.23 20.48
C PRO A 24 13.61 2.88 21.21
N ASP A 25 12.73 1.91 20.91
CA ASP A 25 12.82 0.53 21.41
C ASP A 25 12.39 -0.45 20.29
N PRO A 26 13.31 -0.86 19.41
CA PRO A 26 13.03 -1.76 18.29
C PRO A 26 12.39 -3.10 18.66
N LYS A 27 12.43 -3.51 19.94
CA LYS A 27 11.83 -4.78 20.41
C LYS A 27 10.40 -4.64 20.89
N ARG A 28 9.96 -3.43 21.23
CA ARG A 28 8.63 -3.15 21.79
C ARG A 28 7.82 -2.12 21.01
N LEU A 29 8.47 -1.36 20.14
CA LEU A 29 7.89 -0.28 19.35
C LEU A 29 8.32 -0.47 17.90
N TYR A 30 7.32 -0.63 17.03
CA TYR A 30 7.52 -0.95 15.63
C TYR A 30 6.97 0.18 14.78
N THR A 31 7.59 0.38 13.62
CA THR A 31 7.22 1.42 12.66
C THR A 31 6.50 0.81 11.46
N TYR A 32 5.45 1.45 10.99
CA TYR A 32 4.57 0.90 9.96
C TYR A 32 4.12 1.95 8.95
N SER A 33 3.63 1.44 7.81
CA SER A 33 2.75 2.12 6.87
C SER A 33 3.18 3.53 6.46
N PRO A 34 4.38 3.72 5.87
CA PRO A 34 4.78 5.03 5.42
C PRO A 34 3.94 5.51 4.23
N GLY A 35 3.57 6.78 4.22
CA GLY A 35 2.96 7.48 3.10
C GLY A 35 3.72 8.77 2.79
N ILE A 36 3.78 9.17 1.52
CA ILE A 36 4.49 10.38 1.08
C ILE A 36 3.65 11.19 0.09
N ALA A 37 3.72 12.50 0.21
CA ALA A 37 3.19 13.47 -0.75
C ALA A 37 4.18 14.62 -0.93
N VAL A 38 4.11 15.28 -2.08
CA VAL A 38 4.87 16.49 -2.40
C VAL A 38 3.86 17.63 -2.46
N SER A 39 4.11 18.71 -1.72
CA SER A 39 3.28 19.90 -1.77
C SER A 39 3.52 20.69 -3.05
N PRO A 40 2.58 21.57 -3.45
CA PRO A 40 2.79 22.50 -4.56
C PRO A 40 4.04 23.40 -4.41
N SER A 41 4.55 23.59 -3.19
CA SER A 41 5.78 24.36 -2.91
C SER A 41 7.07 23.53 -3.04
N GLY A 42 6.96 22.22 -3.21
CA GLY A 42 8.08 21.27 -3.18
C GLY A 42 8.41 20.72 -1.78
N ARG A 43 7.68 21.14 -0.74
CA ARG A 43 7.77 20.56 0.61
C ARG A 43 7.35 19.08 0.57
N LEU A 44 8.11 18.21 1.23
CA LEU A 44 7.75 16.80 1.38
C LEU A 44 6.94 16.58 2.64
N ILE A 45 5.87 15.80 2.53
CA ILE A 45 5.03 15.37 3.64
C ILE A 45 5.17 13.86 3.78
N ALA A 46 5.53 13.39 4.97
CA ALA A 46 5.61 11.98 5.31
C ALA A 46 4.61 11.63 6.41
N THR A 47 3.96 10.49 6.28
CA THR A 47 3.20 9.85 7.36
C THR A 47 3.84 8.52 7.72
N MET A 48 3.60 8.08 8.95
CA MET A 48 3.81 6.71 9.38
C MET A 48 2.91 6.41 10.59
N ASP A 49 2.85 5.15 11.01
CA ASP A 49 2.23 4.77 12.28
C ASP A 49 3.14 3.88 13.14
N MET A 50 2.89 3.94 14.45
CA MET A 50 3.58 3.14 15.46
C MET A 50 2.59 2.23 16.18
N SER A 51 3.04 1.00 16.43
CA SER A 51 2.37 0.07 17.34
C SER A 51 3.38 -0.85 18.02
N GLY A 52 2.92 -1.63 18.99
CA GLY A 52 3.73 -2.59 19.73
C GLY A 52 3.42 -2.59 21.23
N PRO A 53 3.96 -3.55 21.98
CA PRO A 53 3.72 -3.67 23.42
C PRO A 53 4.26 -2.51 24.25
N GLY A 54 5.09 -1.62 23.70
CA GLY A 54 5.57 -0.42 24.37
C GLY A 54 4.67 0.81 24.24
N MET A 55 3.57 0.74 23.49
CA MET A 55 2.78 1.94 23.14
C MET A 55 2.11 2.66 24.31
N GLU A 56 1.92 1.98 25.45
CA GLU A 56 1.39 2.61 26.67
C GLU A 56 2.35 3.68 27.24
N GLU A 57 3.66 3.51 27.02
CA GLU A 57 4.72 4.40 27.49
C GLU A 57 4.92 5.61 26.56
N ILE A 58 4.36 5.57 25.35
CA ILE A 58 4.52 6.62 24.35
C ILE A 58 3.47 7.72 24.59
N PRO A 59 3.88 8.99 24.77
CA PRO A 59 2.93 10.09 24.96
C PRO A 59 2.10 10.38 23.70
N GLY A 60 1.08 11.23 23.84
CA GLY A 60 0.26 11.68 22.72
C GLY A 60 -0.96 10.79 22.41
N PRO A 61 -1.79 11.23 21.45
CA PRO A 61 -3.06 10.59 21.13
C PRO A 61 -2.84 9.20 20.53
N LYS A 62 -3.68 8.25 20.94
CA LYS A 62 -3.66 6.84 20.52
C LYS A 62 -5.09 6.31 20.42
N ALA A 63 -5.33 5.36 19.53
CA ALA A 63 -6.58 4.60 19.51
C ALA A 63 -6.32 3.10 19.49
N LEU A 64 -7.24 2.35 20.10
CA LEU A 64 -7.34 0.91 19.86
C LEU A 64 -7.87 0.69 18.44
N ALA A 65 -7.13 -0.11 17.67
CA ALA A 65 -7.47 -0.46 16.30
C ALA A 65 -7.04 -1.89 15.98
N GLU A 66 -6.29 -2.11 14.90
CA GLU A 66 -6.01 -3.45 14.38
C GLU A 66 -5.25 -4.32 15.41
N GLY A 67 -5.66 -5.59 15.49
CA GLY A 67 -5.09 -6.55 16.44
C GLY A 67 -5.35 -6.21 17.91
N GLY A 68 -6.30 -5.31 18.21
CA GLY A 68 -6.56 -4.84 19.59
C GLY A 68 -5.38 -4.07 20.19
N ARG A 69 -4.51 -3.51 19.35
CA ARG A 69 -3.31 -2.77 19.77
C ARG A 69 -3.59 -1.28 19.80
N LEU A 70 -2.79 -0.55 20.59
CA LEU A 70 -2.72 0.90 20.50
C LEU A 70 -1.93 1.29 19.24
N TRP A 71 -2.47 2.26 18.51
CA TRP A 71 -1.85 2.83 17.32
C TRP A 71 -1.76 4.35 17.45
N GLN A 72 -0.64 4.89 16.99
CA GLN A 72 -0.39 6.33 16.87
C GLN A 72 0.19 6.61 15.50
N GLY A 73 -0.48 7.45 14.72
CA GLY A 73 0.06 7.98 13.48
C GLY A 73 0.85 9.27 13.73
N LYS A 74 1.77 9.57 12.81
CA LYS A 74 2.67 10.72 12.86
C LYS A 74 2.76 11.40 11.50
N VAL A 75 2.87 12.72 11.50
CA VAL A 75 3.26 13.51 10.30
C VAL A 75 4.66 14.11 10.48
N PHE A 76 5.44 14.09 9.42
CA PHE A 76 6.71 14.79 9.29
C PHE A 76 6.72 15.65 8.02
N THR A 77 7.50 16.73 8.02
CA THR A 77 7.73 17.57 6.85
C THR A 77 9.22 17.73 6.57
N SER A 78 9.58 17.94 5.30
CA SER A 78 10.93 18.32 4.89
C SER A 78 10.89 19.46 3.88
N ASP A 79 11.68 20.51 4.14
CA ASP A 79 11.85 21.70 3.29
C ASP A 79 13.16 21.69 2.50
N ASP A 80 13.96 20.62 2.63
CA ASP A 80 15.31 20.54 2.10
C ASP A 80 15.54 19.30 1.23
N LYS A 81 14.47 18.84 0.56
CA LYS A 81 14.42 17.65 -0.30
C LYS A 81 14.71 16.34 0.45
N GLY A 82 14.22 16.24 1.68
CA GLY A 82 14.27 15.01 2.49
C GLY A 82 15.61 14.78 3.19
N ARG A 83 16.50 15.77 3.24
CA ARG A 83 17.77 15.69 3.97
C ARG A 83 17.54 15.77 5.48
N THR A 84 16.59 16.60 5.92
CA THR A 84 16.14 16.68 7.30
C THR A 84 14.61 16.63 7.38
N TRP A 85 14.10 16.13 8.49
CA TRP A 85 12.66 15.92 8.72
C TRP A 85 12.25 16.49 10.07
N VAL A 86 11.13 17.20 10.09
CA VAL A 86 10.53 17.82 11.28
C VAL A 86 9.24 17.10 11.60
N HIS A 87 9.12 16.53 12.81
CA HIS A 87 7.86 16.00 13.32
C HIS A 87 6.86 17.14 13.54
N ARG A 88 5.61 16.97 13.09
CA ARG A 88 4.57 18.02 13.15
C ARG A 88 3.41 17.68 14.08
N VAL A 89 2.86 16.48 13.98
CA VAL A 89 1.68 16.10 14.74
C VAL A 89 1.62 14.60 14.95
N ASP A 90 1.07 14.20 16.10
CA ASP A 90 0.65 12.83 16.40
C ASP A 90 -0.88 12.74 16.35
N PHE A 91 -1.42 11.64 15.84
CA PHE A 91 -2.87 11.45 15.71
C PHE A 91 -3.30 10.00 16.04
N PRO A 92 -4.55 9.78 16.52
CA PRO A 92 -4.99 8.50 17.08
C PRO A 92 -5.55 7.54 16.01
N TYR A 93 -4.84 7.32 14.90
CA TYR A 93 -5.23 6.35 13.88
C TYR A 93 -4.03 5.90 13.03
N MET A 94 -4.23 4.89 12.18
CA MET A 94 -3.19 4.19 11.41
C MET A 94 -3.52 4.11 9.92
N HIS A 95 -2.63 3.53 9.12
CA HIS A 95 -2.76 3.34 7.67
C HIS A 95 -2.94 4.67 6.92
N ALA A 96 -2.39 5.73 7.47
CA ALA A 96 -2.68 7.09 7.03
C ALA A 96 -1.83 7.51 5.84
N ARG A 97 -2.45 8.09 4.82
CA ARG A 97 -1.76 8.66 3.64
C ARG A 97 -1.94 10.17 3.58
N PRO A 98 -0.88 10.96 3.30
CA PRO A 98 -1.00 12.38 3.02
C PRO A 98 -1.40 12.60 1.56
N PHE A 99 -2.21 13.62 1.28
CA PHE A 99 -2.52 14.06 -0.07
C PHE A 99 -3.04 15.50 -0.08
N TYR A 100 -2.96 16.15 -1.23
CA TYR A 100 -3.49 17.50 -1.42
C TYR A 100 -4.83 17.46 -2.12
N ALA A 101 -5.78 18.27 -1.67
CA ALA A 101 -6.96 18.63 -2.45
C ALA A 101 -6.94 20.14 -2.65
N GLY A 102 -6.64 20.56 -3.88
CA GLY A 102 -6.30 21.95 -4.17
C GLY A 102 -5.02 22.36 -3.42
N LYS A 103 -5.14 23.30 -2.48
CA LYS A 103 -4.02 23.78 -1.64
C LYS A 103 -4.04 23.21 -0.22
N VAL A 104 -5.08 22.45 0.13
CA VAL A 104 -5.27 21.93 1.49
C VAL A 104 -4.64 20.55 1.58
N LEU A 105 -3.84 20.34 2.62
CA LEU A 105 -3.24 19.05 2.95
C LEU A 105 -4.20 18.25 3.81
N TYR A 106 -4.42 16.98 3.45
CA TYR A 106 -5.19 16.03 4.22
C TYR A 106 -4.36 14.82 4.57
N VAL A 107 -4.61 14.23 5.74
CA VAL A 107 -4.07 12.94 6.15
C VAL A 107 -5.22 12.02 6.52
N LEU A 108 -5.53 11.06 5.65
CA LEU A 108 -6.66 10.13 5.78
C LEU A 108 -6.14 8.74 6.16
N GLY A 109 -6.70 8.16 7.22
CA GLY A 109 -6.39 6.83 7.73
C GLY A 109 -7.61 6.17 8.37
N GLN A 110 -7.39 5.20 9.27
CA GLN A 110 -8.48 4.51 9.94
C GLN A 110 -8.17 4.14 11.40
N ALA A 111 -9.22 4.14 12.23
CA ALA A 111 -9.27 3.51 13.54
C ALA A 111 -10.67 2.91 13.72
N ASP A 112 -10.88 1.71 13.16
CA ASP A 112 -12.18 1.13 12.77
C ASP A 112 -12.90 1.92 11.70
N ASN A 113 -13.15 3.20 11.95
CA ASN A 113 -13.78 4.14 11.04
C ASN A 113 -12.72 4.94 10.28
N LEU A 114 -13.12 5.53 9.14
CA LEU A 114 -12.27 6.46 8.41
C LEU A 114 -12.06 7.73 9.23
N MET A 115 -10.80 8.13 9.37
CA MET A 115 -10.37 9.27 10.18
C MET A 115 -9.52 10.21 9.33
N ILE A 116 -9.73 11.51 9.45
CA ILE A 116 -9.03 12.53 8.67
C ILE A 116 -8.64 13.73 9.53
N ILE A 117 -7.44 14.26 9.31
CA ILE A 117 -7.03 15.59 9.75
C ILE A 117 -6.70 16.43 8.51
N ARG A 118 -6.77 17.75 8.65
CA ARG A 118 -6.41 18.68 7.60
C ARG A 118 -5.42 19.74 8.09
N SER A 119 -4.69 20.32 7.15
CA SER A 119 -3.83 21.48 7.34
C SER A 119 -4.06 22.47 6.18
N ASP A 120 -4.29 23.72 6.55
CA ASP A 120 -4.53 24.84 5.63
C ASP A 120 -3.24 25.65 5.34
N ASP A 121 -2.10 25.22 5.91
CA ASP A 121 -0.82 25.95 5.93
C ASP A 121 0.39 25.02 5.64
N ASP A 122 0.23 24.08 4.71
CA ASP A 122 1.30 23.18 4.21
C ASP A 122 1.94 22.32 5.34
N GLY A 123 1.13 21.92 6.32
CA GLY A 123 1.50 21.01 7.41
C GLY A 123 2.05 21.66 8.68
N GLU A 124 2.00 23.00 8.80
CA GLU A 124 2.45 23.71 10.01
C GLU A 124 1.46 23.54 11.18
N THR A 125 0.16 23.68 10.92
CA THR A 125 -0.91 23.46 11.90
C THR A 125 -1.94 22.45 11.40
N TRP A 126 -2.64 21.82 12.33
CA TRP A 126 -3.53 20.68 12.05
C TRP A 126 -4.87 20.84 12.77
N SER A 127 -5.93 20.41 12.11
CA SER A 127 -7.24 20.24 12.75
C SER A 127 -7.24 19.09 13.75
N GLU A 128 -8.25 19.07 14.63
CA GLU A 128 -8.59 17.85 15.37
C GLU A 128 -8.96 16.70 14.41
N PRO A 129 -8.73 15.43 14.80
CA PRO A 129 -9.19 14.27 14.04
C PRO A 129 -10.70 14.24 13.84
N VAL A 130 -11.13 14.18 12.59
CA VAL A 130 -12.53 14.07 12.19
C VAL A 130 -12.83 12.64 11.75
N ARG A 131 -13.95 12.10 12.22
CA ARG A 131 -14.44 10.79 11.81
C ARG A 131 -15.40 10.94 10.63
N LEU A 132 -15.11 10.25 9.53
CA LEU A 132 -15.92 10.30 8.30
C LEU A 132 -17.01 9.22 8.27
N THR A 133 -16.80 8.07 8.90
CA THR A 133 -17.77 6.97 8.91
C THR A 133 -18.21 6.64 10.32
N ASP A 134 -19.41 6.08 10.48
CA ASP A 134 -19.97 5.67 11.78
C ASP A 134 -20.38 4.19 11.74
N ASP A 135 -19.52 3.36 11.18
CA ASP A 135 -19.68 1.91 11.21
C ASP A 135 -19.37 1.36 12.62
N GLU A 136 -19.92 0.18 12.90
CA GLU A 136 -19.66 -0.59 14.11
C GLU A 136 -18.14 -0.85 14.30
N ARG A 137 -17.66 -0.64 15.53
CA ARG A 137 -16.24 -0.75 15.88
C ARG A 137 -15.84 -2.19 16.17
N LEU A 138 -15.40 -2.91 15.15
CA LEU A 138 -14.99 -4.30 15.27
C LEU A 138 -13.84 -4.52 16.26
N SER A 139 -12.90 -3.56 16.39
CA SER A 139 -11.80 -3.69 17.35
C SER A 139 -12.25 -3.74 18.82
N THR A 140 -13.45 -3.21 19.13
CA THR A 140 -14.01 -3.20 20.48
C THR A 140 -14.85 -4.44 20.79
N ILE A 141 -15.43 -5.06 19.76
CA ILE A 141 -16.38 -6.18 19.90
C ILE A 141 -15.68 -7.53 19.81
N SER A 142 -14.64 -7.63 18.98
CA SER A 142 -13.78 -8.81 18.89
C SER A 142 -12.32 -8.38 19.03
N PRO A 143 -11.90 -8.02 20.26
CA PRO A 143 -10.53 -7.58 20.54
C PRO A 143 -9.54 -8.62 20.02
N GLY A 144 -8.66 -8.21 19.10
CA GLY A 144 -7.56 -9.05 18.63
C GLY A 144 -7.65 -9.57 17.20
N ARG A 145 -8.65 -9.20 16.38
CA ARG A 145 -8.72 -9.68 14.98
C ARG A 145 -8.61 -8.59 13.92
N VAL A 146 -9.52 -7.63 13.89
CA VAL A 146 -9.71 -6.78 12.70
C VAL A 146 -10.29 -5.41 13.05
N THR A 147 -10.08 -4.44 12.16
CA THR A 147 -10.82 -3.17 12.09
C THR A 147 -11.88 -3.22 10.99
N LYS A 148 -12.95 -2.42 11.10
CA LYS A 148 -13.99 -2.34 10.05
C LYS A 148 -13.43 -1.83 8.73
N TRP A 149 -12.67 -0.74 8.76
CA TRP A 149 -11.92 -0.22 7.63
C TRP A 149 -10.45 -0.66 7.69
N HIS A 150 -9.86 -0.95 6.55
CA HIS A 150 -8.49 -1.44 6.36
C HIS A 150 -7.85 -0.71 5.17
N GLN A 151 -6.53 -0.53 5.18
CA GLN A 151 -5.76 -0.10 4.02
C GLN A 151 -4.25 -0.20 4.32
N ALA A 152 -3.38 0.13 3.38
CA ALA A 152 -2.07 0.73 3.66
C ALA A 152 -1.89 1.95 2.74
N PRO A 153 -0.99 2.90 3.00
CA PRO A 153 -0.83 4.06 2.11
C PRO A 153 -0.55 3.63 0.66
N ALA A 154 -1.50 3.93 -0.22
CA ALA A 154 -1.44 3.68 -1.65
C ALA A 154 -1.61 5.02 -2.38
N ASN A 155 -1.59 4.98 -3.70
CA ASN A 155 -1.64 6.19 -4.51
C ASN A 155 -2.95 6.98 -4.36
N VAL A 156 -2.92 8.25 -4.77
CA VAL A 156 -4.09 9.11 -4.94
C VAL A 156 -4.13 9.52 -6.40
N HIS A 157 -5.25 9.25 -7.06
CA HIS A 157 -5.47 9.56 -8.45
C HIS A 157 -6.25 10.87 -8.56
N TYR A 158 -5.88 11.72 -9.53
CA TYR A 158 -6.53 13.00 -9.77
C TYR A 158 -7.13 12.98 -11.17
N ASN A 159 -8.42 13.32 -11.26
CA ASN A 159 -9.10 13.40 -12.55
C ASN A 159 -10.33 14.30 -12.44
N ASN A 160 -10.63 15.07 -13.48
CA ASN A 160 -11.87 15.85 -13.60
C ASN A 160 -12.23 16.71 -12.36
N GLY A 161 -11.24 17.37 -11.74
CA GLY A 161 -11.47 18.20 -10.55
C GLY A 161 -11.74 17.42 -9.26
N HIS A 162 -11.44 16.12 -9.23
CA HIS A 162 -11.64 15.26 -8.07
C HIS A 162 -10.38 14.48 -7.74
N ILE A 163 -10.27 14.11 -6.47
CA ILE A 163 -9.40 13.02 -6.04
C ILE A 163 -10.16 11.70 -6.03
N TYR A 164 -9.42 10.64 -6.28
CA TYR A 164 -9.87 9.26 -6.21
C TYR A 164 -8.84 8.44 -5.43
N LEU A 165 -9.28 7.81 -4.35
CA LEU A 165 -8.45 6.94 -3.53
C LEU A 165 -9.28 5.77 -3.01
N VAL A 166 -8.63 4.71 -2.53
CA VAL A 166 -9.33 3.51 -2.07
C VAL A 166 -9.05 3.27 -0.60
N PHE A 167 -10.11 2.99 0.15
CA PHE A 167 -10.05 2.28 1.43
C PHE A 167 -10.82 0.98 1.30
N GLU A 168 -10.45 0.00 2.11
CA GLU A 168 -11.04 -1.32 2.11
C GLU A 168 -11.98 -1.49 3.30
N LYS A 169 -13.16 -2.04 3.06
CA LYS A 169 -14.17 -2.27 4.09
C LYS A 169 -14.36 -3.75 4.30
N ARG A 170 -14.31 -4.20 5.56
CA ARG A 170 -14.68 -5.58 5.92
C ARG A 170 -16.18 -5.71 5.90
N ILE A 171 -16.69 -6.45 4.92
CA ILE A 171 -18.13 -6.71 4.76
C ILE A 171 -18.55 -7.85 5.68
N TYR A 172 -17.64 -8.80 5.90
CA TYR A 172 -17.92 -10.04 6.59
C TYR A 172 -16.97 -10.26 7.77
N THR A 173 -17.46 -10.85 8.86
CA THR A 173 -16.72 -11.04 10.12
C THR A 173 -16.64 -12.51 10.55
N ASP A 174 -17.30 -13.41 9.81
CA ASP A 174 -17.33 -14.85 10.00
C ASP A 174 -16.04 -15.57 9.54
N ILE A 175 -15.13 -14.85 8.87
CA ILE A 175 -13.88 -15.39 8.35
C ILE A 175 -12.81 -15.38 9.46
N PRO A 176 -12.26 -16.55 9.86
CA PRO A 176 -11.26 -16.64 10.91
C PRO A 176 -9.89 -16.11 10.46
N GLY A 177 -9.09 -15.61 11.41
CA GLY A 177 -7.73 -15.15 11.17
C GLY A 177 -7.66 -13.88 10.31
N TRP A 178 -6.73 -13.84 9.35
CA TRP A 178 -6.53 -12.69 8.49
C TRP A 178 -7.59 -12.64 7.38
N ASN A 179 -8.62 -11.81 7.60
CA ASN A 179 -9.79 -11.73 6.74
C ASN A 179 -9.55 -10.80 5.54
N VAL A 180 -8.79 -11.28 4.55
CA VAL A 180 -8.66 -10.66 3.22
C VAL A 180 -9.71 -11.17 2.23
N HIS A 181 -10.37 -12.29 2.57
CA HIS A 181 -11.42 -12.91 1.76
C HIS A 181 -12.76 -12.15 1.83
N GLY A 182 -13.05 -11.47 2.94
CA GLY A 182 -14.30 -10.75 3.17
C GLY A 182 -14.20 -9.22 3.07
N ILE A 183 -13.15 -8.71 2.44
CA ILE A 183 -12.91 -7.28 2.23
C ILE A 183 -13.41 -6.85 0.86
N ALA A 184 -14.05 -5.68 0.81
CA ALA A 184 -14.36 -4.96 -0.42
C ALA A 184 -13.48 -3.70 -0.56
N PRO A 185 -12.76 -3.50 -1.68
CA PRO A 185 -12.10 -2.24 -1.96
C PRO A 185 -13.15 -1.21 -2.39
N ILE A 186 -13.16 -0.05 -1.74
CA ILE A 186 -14.12 1.02 -1.97
C ILE A 186 -13.41 2.23 -2.55
N LEU A 187 -13.64 2.49 -3.84
CA LEU A 187 -13.19 3.75 -4.46
C LEU A 187 -13.97 4.90 -3.83
N MET A 188 -13.24 5.90 -3.36
CA MET A 188 -13.76 7.12 -2.77
C MET A 188 -13.41 8.29 -3.67
N ARG A 189 -14.40 9.14 -3.96
CA ARG A 189 -14.26 10.37 -4.74
C ARG A 189 -14.57 11.58 -3.87
N GLY A 190 -13.71 12.59 -3.91
CA GLY A 190 -13.93 13.90 -3.27
C GLY A 190 -13.51 15.03 -4.21
N ALA A 191 -14.27 16.13 -4.24
CA ALA A 191 -13.93 17.29 -5.07
C ALA A 191 -12.73 18.05 -4.48
N ILE A 192 -11.82 18.52 -5.33
CA ILE A 192 -10.56 19.13 -4.88
C ILE A 192 -10.73 20.49 -4.18
N ASP A 193 -11.86 21.14 -4.38
CA ASP A 193 -12.21 22.47 -3.85
C ASP A 193 -13.17 22.39 -2.65
N SER A 194 -13.49 21.18 -2.20
CA SER A 194 -14.40 20.94 -1.08
C SER A 194 -13.66 20.65 0.23
N ASP A 195 -14.31 20.91 1.36
CA ASP A 195 -13.80 20.49 2.67
C ASP A 195 -13.94 18.98 2.85
N LEU A 196 -12.85 18.24 2.65
CA LEU A 196 -12.85 16.78 2.71
C LEU A 196 -12.90 16.24 4.14
N THR A 197 -12.91 17.09 5.18
CA THR A 197 -13.28 16.63 6.53
C THR A 197 -14.79 16.38 6.67
N GLN A 198 -15.60 16.83 5.71
CA GLN A 198 -17.05 16.61 5.71
C GLN A 198 -17.43 15.34 4.96
N ARG A 199 -18.10 14.40 5.63
CA ARG A 199 -18.51 13.13 5.00
C ARG A 199 -19.39 13.30 3.76
N HIS A 200 -20.25 14.31 3.70
CA HIS A 200 -21.14 14.54 2.54
C HIS A 200 -20.39 14.97 1.27
N ASN A 201 -19.14 15.44 1.39
CA ASN A 201 -18.28 15.77 0.26
C ASN A 201 -17.59 14.54 -0.36
N TRP A 202 -17.87 13.35 0.16
CA TRP A 202 -17.34 12.09 -0.35
C TRP A 202 -18.42 11.22 -0.98
N THR A 203 -18.13 10.68 -2.17
CA THR A 203 -18.89 9.60 -2.80
C THR A 203 -18.12 8.28 -2.67
N PHE A 204 -18.82 7.19 -2.38
CA PHE A 204 -18.23 5.86 -2.16
C PHE A 204 -18.79 4.91 -3.23
N ALA A 205 -17.93 4.09 -3.81
CA ALA A 205 -18.34 3.05 -4.74
C ALA A 205 -19.07 1.90 -4.04
N SER A 206 -19.81 1.12 -4.81
CA SER A 206 -20.48 -0.08 -4.31
C SER A 206 -19.48 -1.10 -3.76
N GLU A 207 -19.93 -1.88 -2.77
CA GLU A 207 -19.15 -2.95 -2.17
C GLU A 207 -19.10 -4.17 -3.12
N LEU A 208 -17.92 -4.76 -3.28
CA LEU A 208 -17.71 -6.07 -3.90
C LEU A 208 -16.64 -6.77 -3.08
N ALA A 209 -17.02 -7.72 -2.21
CA ALA A 209 -16.02 -8.46 -1.46
C ALA A 209 -15.39 -9.57 -2.31
N PHE A 210 -14.14 -9.95 -1.99
CA PHE A 210 -13.44 -11.00 -2.75
C PHE A 210 -14.26 -12.30 -2.81
N ARG A 211 -14.83 -12.72 -1.68
CA ARG A 211 -15.64 -13.95 -1.59
C ARG A 211 -16.89 -13.95 -2.48
N ASP A 212 -17.41 -12.78 -2.82
CA ASP A 212 -18.60 -12.66 -3.68
C ASP A 212 -18.23 -12.62 -5.16
N ALA A 213 -16.99 -12.22 -5.46
CA ALA A 213 -16.48 -12.09 -6.83
C ALA A 213 -15.87 -13.40 -7.37
N VAL A 214 -15.41 -14.30 -6.50
CA VAL A 214 -14.51 -15.39 -6.90
C VAL A 214 -15.04 -16.74 -6.44
N ASN A 215 -15.29 -17.63 -7.40
CA ASN A 215 -15.47 -19.04 -7.13
C ASN A 215 -14.10 -19.75 -7.15
N VAL A 216 -13.61 -20.16 -5.98
CA VAL A 216 -12.30 -20.81 -5.84
C VAL A 216 -12.22 -22.13 -6.60
N ASP A 217 -13.31 -22.89 -6.66
CA ASP A 217 -13.35 -24.18 -7.35
C ASP A 217 -13.23 -24.03 -8.88
N ALA A 218 -13.48 -22.82 -9.39
CA ALA A 218 -13.34 -22.50 -10.81
C ALA A 218 -11.90 -22.08 -11.20
N LEU A 219 -10.96 -22.05 -10.25
CA LEU A 219 -9.55 -21.67 -10.48
C LEU A 219 -8.64 -22.88 -10.80
N ASP A 220 -9.23 -24.04 -11.10
CA ASP A 220 -8.48 -25.23 -11.52
C ASP A 220 -7.59 -24.91 -12.75
N TYR A 221 -6.41 -25.52 -12.80
CA TYR A 221 -5.29 -25.23 -13.74
C TYR A 221 -4.58 -23.87 -13.59
N PHE A 222 -5.13 -22.88 -12.88
CA PHE A 222 -4.41 -21.61 -12.64
C PHE A 222 -3.36 -21.72 -11.51
N GLY A 223 -3.52 -22.72 -10.62
CA GLY A 223 -2.59 -22.95 -9.49
C GLY A 223 -2.82 -21.99 -8.32
N VAL A 224 -4.05 -21.50 -8.15
CA VAL A 224 -4.46 -20.61 -7.06
C VAL A 224 -5.64 -21.23 -6.30
N PRO A 225 -5.57 -21.39 -4.97
CA PRO A 225 -4.45 -20.99 -4.09
C PRO A 225 -3.22 -21.90 -4.26
N PHE A 226 -2.04 -21.32 -4.11
CA PHE A 226 -0.78 -22.08 -4.21
C PHE A 226 -0.55 -23.02 -3.00
N PHE A 227 -1.00 -22.60 -1.82
CA PHE A 227 -1.01 -23.41 -0.60
C PHE A 227 -2.46 -23.68 -0.17
N SER A 228 -2.72 -24.83 0.46
CA SER A 228 -4.04 -25.08 1.04
C SER A 228 -4.41 -23.99 2.04
N THR A 229 -5.62 -23.45 1.89
CA THR A 229 -6.19 -22.44 2.79
C THR A 229 -7.15 -23.04 3.82
N THR A 230 -7.40 -24.35 3.74
CA THR A 230 -8.20 -25.08 4.73
C THR A 230 -7.31 -25.58 5.86
N GLY A 231 -7.81 -25.45 7.10
CA GLY A 231 -7.05 -25.54 8.35
C GLY A 231 -6.01 -26.67 8.41
N THR A 232 -4.75 -26.29 8.54
CA THR A 232 -3.69 -27.21 8.93
C THR A 232 -3.68 -27.35 10.45
N ALA A 233 -3.30 -28.52 10.98
CA ALA A 233 -3.18 -28.78 12.42
C ALA A 233 -2.09 -27.94 13.13
N LYS A 234 -1.34 -27.12 12.38
CA LYS A 234 -0.30 -26.21 12.87
C LYS A 234 -0.62 -24.79 12.38
N PRO A 235 -1.14 -23.91 13.24
CA PRO A 235 -1.55 -22.56 12.87
C PRO A 235 -0.46 -21.74 12.21
N GLU A 236 0.80 -21.88 12.67
CA GLU A 236 1.94 -21.23 12.01
C GLU A 236 2.06 -21.68 10.55
N LEU A 237 1.66 -22.92 10.21
CA LEU A 237 1.78 -23.52 8.87
C LEU A 237 0.66 -23.14 7.88
N SER A 238 -0.38 -22.43 8.33
CA SER A 238 -1.57 -22.14 7.52
C SER A 238 -1.37 -20.99 6.53
N CYS A 239 -1.89 -21.14 5.31
CA CYS A 239 -2.11 -20.03 4.39
C CYS A 239 -3.50 -19.43 4.67
N PRO A 240 -3.62 -18.12 4.92
CA PRO A 240 -4.93 -17.47 5.01
C PRO A 240 -5.75 -17.67 3.72
N ALA A 241 -7.08 -17.52 3.85
CA ALA A 241 -8.00 -17.62 2.73
C ALA A 241 -7.66 -16.61 1.63
N LEU A 242 -7.90 -17.00 0.37
CA LEU A 242 -7.69 -16.15 -0.80
C LEU A 242 -8.35 -14.78 -0.63
N GLY A 243 -7.68 -13.74 -1.11
CA GLY A 243 -8.23 -12.40 -0.98
C GLY A 243 -7.45 -11.34 -1.74
N TRP A 244 -7.94 -10.12 -1.61
CA TRP A 244 -7.28 -8.90 -2.07
C TRP A 244 -7.19 -7.88 -0.94
N LEU A 245 -6.24 -6.95 -1.06
CA LEU A 245 -6.07 -5.83 -0.13
C LEU A 245 -5.05 -4.81 -0.68
N GLU A 246 -4.79 -3.74 0.07
CA GLU A 246 -3.74 -2.76 -0.20
C GLU A 246 -3.85 -2.13 -1.60
N THR A 247 -5.07 -1.70 -1.94
CA THR A 247 -5.50 -1.36 -3.29
C THR A 247 -5.04 0.03 -3.77
N ASN A 248 -4.47 0.07 -4.98
CA ASN A 248 -4.12 1.27 -5.75
C ASN A 248 -5.22 1.60 -6.78
N VAL A 249 -5.33 2.86 -7.18
CA VAL A 249 -6.22 3.33 -8.26
C VAL A 249 -5.41 3.49 -9.54
N VAL A 250 -5.90 2.95 -10.65
CA VAL A 250 -5.30 3.09 -11.98
C VAL A 250 -6.38 3.57 -12.95
N GLN A 251 -6.01 4.41 -13.90
CA GLN A 251 -6.84 4.75 -15.04
C GLN A 251 -6.02 4.60 -16.30
N PHE A 252 -6.55 3.87 -17.28
CA PHE A 252 -5.93 3.74 -18.60
C PHE A 252 -6.21 4.97 -19.43
N ARG A 253 -5.14 5.66 -19.83
CA ARG A 253 -5.21 6.94 -20.55
C ARG A 253 -4.79 6.85 -22.02
N ASP A 254 -4.17 5.74 -22.40
CA ASP A 254 -3.78 5.47 -23.78
C ASP A 254 -5.01 5.01 -24.58
N PRO A 255 -5.46 5.74 -25.62
CA PRO A 255 -6.59 5.35 -26.46
C PRO A 255 -6.43 3.98 -27.16
N ASP A 256 -5.19 3.52 -27.31
CA ASP A 256 -4.88 2.22 -27.93
C ASP A 256 -4.95 1.06 -26.92
N HIS A 257 -5.20 1.34 -25.63
CA HIS A 257 -5.36 0.34 -24.59
C HIS A 257 -6.77 -0.28 -24.61
N TYR A 258 -6.87 -1.62 -24.52
CA TYR A 258 -8.16 -2.33 -24.54
C TYR A 258 -9.17 -1.90 -23.48
N TRP A 259 -8.68 -1.42 -22.34
CA TRP A 259 -9.50 -0.93 -21.22
C TRP A 259 -9.54 0.59 -21.10
N TYR A 260 -9.16 1.30 -22.16
CA TYR A 260 -9.34 2.74 -22.24
C TYR A 260 -10.82 3.10 -22.25
N ASP A 261 -11.16 4.13 -21.47
CA ASP A 261 -12.49 4.72 -21.46
C ASP A 261 -12.40 6.18 -21.94
N PRO A 262 -12.93 6.50 -23.13
CA PRO A 262 -12.88 7.87 -23.65
C PRO A 262 -13.65 8.89 -22.82
N ALA A 263 -14.58 8.45 -21.96
CA ALA A 263 -15.28 9.34 -21.04
C ALA A 263 -14.45 9.68 -19.79
N GLY A 264 -13.37 8.94 -19.53
CA GLY A 264 -12.55 9.09 -18.32
C GLY A 264 -13.31 8.81 -17.03
N LYS A 265 -14.31 7.91 -17.07
CA LYS A 265 -15.19 7.55 -15.95
C LYS A 265 -14.96 6.13 -15.43
N THR A 266 -14.04 5.40 -16.05
CA THR A 266 -13.60 4.08 -15.63
C THR A 266 -12.29 4.19 -14.85
N TYR A 267 -12.26 3.49 -13.72
CA TYR A 267 -11.10 3.33 -12.84
C TYR A 267 -10.90 1.84 -12.57
N HIS A 268 -9.65 1.46 -12.35
CA HIS A 268 -9.29 0.11 -12.00
C HIS A 268 -8.64 0.07 -10.63
N LEU A 269 -8.96 -0.98 -9.90
CA LEU A 269 -8.51 -1.24 -8.54
C LEU A 269 -7.40 -2.28 -8.62
N TRP A 270 -6.16 -1.84 -8.46
CA TRP A 270 -4.97 -2.71 -8.47
C TRP A 270 -4.62 -3.11 -7.05
N ALA A 271 -5.04 -4.30 -6.65
CA ALA A 271 -4.89 -4.80 -5.29
C ALA A 271 -3.76 -5.83 -5.17
N ARG A 272 -3.13 -5.88 -4.00
CA ARG A 272 -2.29 -7.00 -3.60
C ARG A 272 -3.13 -8.28 -3.65
N ALA A 273 -2.64 -9.30 -4.34
CA ALA A 273 -3.31 -10.59 -4.42
C ALA A 273 -2.76 -11.54 -3.36
N HIS A 274 -3.61 -11.98 -2.44
CA HIS A 274 -3.26 -13.05 -1.53
C HIS A 274 -3.60 -14.40 -2.15
N THR A 275 -2.70 -14.92 -2.98
CA THR A 275 -2.85 -16.22 -3.67
C THR A 275 -2.07 -17.37 -3.04
N GLY A 276 -1.23 -17.07 -2.04
CA GLY A 276 -0.19 -17.97 -1.54
C GLY A 276 1.05 -18.05 -2.44
N GLY A 277 0.99 -17.56 -3.68
CA GLY A 277 2.10 -17.50 -4.63
C GLY A 277 2.71 -16.09 -4.75
N THR A 278 3.42 -15.84 -5.85
CA THR A 278 4.04 -14.55 -6.21
C THR A 278 3.68 -14.12 -7.62
N GLY A 279 3.82 -12.83 -7.94
CA GLY A 279 3.82 -12.35 -9.32
C GLY A 279 2.47 -11.93 -9.90
N TYR A 280 1.41 -11.94 -9.10
CA TYR A 280 0.08 -11.48 -9.51
C TYR A 280 -0.43 -10.38 -8.59
N ALA A 281 -1.13 -9.40 -9.18
CA ALA A 281 -2.05 -8.51 -8.50
C ALA A 281 -3.49 -8.93 -8.82
N ALA A 282 -4.43 -8.51 -7.99
CA ALA A 282 -5.85 -8.65 -8.25
C ALA A 282 -6.39 -7.35 -8.86
N ILE A 283 -7.28 -7.45 -9.83
CA ILE A 283 -7.91 -6.32 -10.51
C ILE A 283 -9.43 -6.34 -10.33
N ALA A 284 -9.99 -5.17 -10.04
CA ALA A 284 -11.41 -4.89 -10.23
C ALA A 284 -11.58 -3.59 -11.02
N LYS A 285 -12.78 -3.35 -11.53
CA LYS A 285 -13.16 -2.13 -12.26
C LYS A 285 -14.22 -1.37 -11.46
N VAL A 286 -14.14 -0.06 -11.48
CA VAL A 286 -15.19 0.86 -11.02
C VAL A 286 -15.60 1.75 -12.17
N VAL A 287 -16.91 1.86 -12.40
CA VAL A 287 -17.49 2.78 -13.39
C VAL A 287 -18.31 3.84 -12.67
N GLU A 288 -17.96 5.10 -12.90
CA GLU A 288 -18.73 6.26 -12.46
C GLU A 288 -19.89 6.53 -13.42
N GLN A 289 -21.11 6.56 -12.89
CA GLN A 289 -22.35 6.79 -13.63
C GLN A 289 -22.62 8.29 -13.81
N SER A 290 -23.58 8.63 -14.68
CA SER A 290 -23.97 10.02 -14.94
C SER A 290 -24.59 10.74 -13.72
N ASP A 291 -25.19 10.01 -12.80
CA ASP A 291 -25.71 10.54 -11.53
C ASP A 291 -24.61 10.69 -10.45
N GLY A 292 -23.37 10.35 -10.79
CA GLY A 292 -22.22 10.41 -9.90
C GLY A 292 -22.07 9.20 -8.97
N SER A 293 -22.98 8.22 -9.00
CA SER A 293 -22.78 6.94 -8.32
C SER A 293 -21.61 6.15 -8.94
N MET A 294 -20.98 5.27 -8.17
CA MET A 294 -19.83 4.47 -8.64
C MET A 294 -20.08 2.99 -8.37
N THR A 295 -19.93 2.15 -9.39
CA THR A 295 -20.21 0.70 -9.28
C THR A 295 -18.95 -0.12 -9.49
N THR A 296 -18.62 -0.95 -8.51
CA THR A 296 -17.49 -1.89 -8.53
C THR A 296 -17.90 -3.24 -9.14
N MET A 297 -17.07 -3.80 -10.01
CA MET A 297 -17.29 -5.07 -10.72
C MET A 297 -15.98 -5.70 -11.20
N LEU A 298 -16.01 -6.97 -11.63
CA LEU A 298 -14.86 -7.58 -12.31
C LEU A 298 -14.72 -7.09 -13.75
N GLU A 299 -13.47 -6.90 -14.18
CA GLU A 299 -13.13 -6.52 -15.56
C GLU A 299 -13.37 -7.69 -16.53
N THR A 300 -13.63 -7.36 -17.79
CA THR A 300 -13.81 -8.27 -18.91
C THR A 300 -12.66 -8.12 -19.90
N THR A 301 -12.08 -9.23 -20.34
CA THR A 301 -11.05 -9.26 -21.39
C THR A 301 -11.69 -9.22 -22.79
N PRO A 302 -10.93 -8.99 -23.87
CA PRO A 302 -11.47 -8.96 -25.23
C PRO A 302 -12.20 -10.25 -25.67
N SER A 303 -11.91 -11.40 -25.05
CA SER A 303 -12.62 -12.66 -25.34
C SER A 303 -13.97 -12.77 -24.64
N GLY A 304 -14.38 -11.77 -23.84
CA GLY A 304 -15.60 -11.78 -23.05
C GLY A 304 -15.47 -12.47 -21.69
N GLN A 305 -14.30 -13.02 -21.36
CA GLN A 305 -14.05 -13.66 -20.08
C GLN A 305 -13.80 -12.63 -18.97
N LYS A 306 -14.18 -12.97 -17.73
CA LYS A 306 -13.80 -12.17 -16.57
C LYS A 306 -12.33 -12.38 -16.22
N ILE A 307 -11.67 -11.31 -15.81
CA ILE A 307 -10.30 -11.35 -15.30
C ILE A 307 -10.25 -10.83 -13.87
N LEU A 308 -9.48 -11.53 -13.05
CA LEU A 308 -9.23 -11.19 -11.66
C LEU A 308 -7.75 -11.01 -11.39
N PHE A 309 -6.88 -11.83 -11.96
CA PHE A 309 -5.44 -11.79 -11.71
C PHE A 309 -4.70 -11.27 -12.94
N VAL A 310 -3.80 -10.32 -12.71
CA VAL A 310 -2.92 -9.75 -13.74
C VAL A 310 -1.45 -9.88 -13.31
N PRO A 311 -0.51 -10.07 -14.25
CA PRO A 311 0.92 -10.08 -13.93
C PRO A 311 1.32 -8.79 -13.22
N CYS A 312 1.99 -8.92 -12.08
CA CYS A 312 2.49 -7.79 -11.30
C CYS A 312 3.71 -8.25 -10.48
N PRO A 313 4.94 -7.84 -10.84
CA PRO A 313 6.13 -8.14 -10.06
C PRO A 313 5.95 -7.68 -8.60
N GLY A 314 6.02 -8.62 -7.65
CA GLY A 314 5.83 -8.33 -6.22
C GLY A 314 4.37 -8.15 -5.78
N GLY A 315 3.38 -8.39 -6.66
CA GLY A 315 1.96 -8.19 -6.40
C GLY A 315 1.35 -9.00 -5.24
N GLN A 316 2.08 -9.99 -4.71
CA GLN A 316 1.69 -10.74 -3.51
C GLN A 316 1.94 -9.98 -2.19
N MET A 317 2.71 -8.90 -2.25
CA MET A 317 3.05 -8.01 -1.13
C MET A 317 2.54 -6.58 -1.44
N LYS A 318 2.53 -5.69 -0.44
CA LYS A 318 2.20 -4.27 -0.69
C LYS A 318 3.10 -3.70 -1.79
N PHE A 319 2.49 -3.04 -2.76
CA PHE A 319 3.15 -2.30 -3.83
C PHE A 319 2.51 -0.91 -3.99
N HIS A 320 3.20 -0.03 -4.72
CA HIS A 320 2.73 1.33 -5.01
C HIS A 320 2.82 1.59 -6.51
N ILE A 321 1.76 2.14 -7.11
CA ILE A 321 1.74 2.52 -8.53
C ILE A 321 1.60 4.04 -8.66
N LEU A 322 2.41 4.65 -9.50
CA LEU A 322 2.22 6.04 -9.94
C LEU A 322 2.13 6.08 -11.46
N TYR A 323 1.38 7.06 -11.96
CA TYR A 323 1.44 7.44 -13.36
C TYR A 323 2.30 8.69 -13.48
N ASP A 324 3.31 8.63 -14.34
CA ASP A 324 4.12 9.78 -14.70
C ASP A 324 3.48 10.50 -15.89
N GLU A 325 3.01 11.72 -15.65
CA GLU A 325 2.36 12.56 -16.65
C GLU A 325 3.31 13.01 -17.78
N VAL A 326 4.63 13.03 -17.53
CA VAL A 326 5.65 13.49 -18.49
C VAL A 326 5.91 12.41 -19.55
N ASP A 327 6.35 11.23 -19.13
CA ASP A 327 6.67 10.13 -20.06
C ASP A 327 5.46 9.26 -20.40
N LYS A 328 4.31 9.50 -19.74
CA LYS A 328 3.07 8.72 -19.88
C LYS A 328 3.26 7.25 -19.53
N LEU A 329 4.09 6.98 -18.52
CA LEU A 329 4.42 5.64 -18.02
C LEU A 329 3.85 5.41 -16.63
N PHE A 330 3.53 4.16 -16.35
CA PHE A 330 3.29 3.68 -15.00
C PHE A 330 4.60 3.26 -14.35
N TRP A 331 4.80 3.64 -13.10
CA TRP A 331 5.90 3.20 -12.25
C TRP A 331 5.35 2.29 -11.15
N LEU A 332 6.02 1.17 -10.92
CA LEU A 332 5.68 0.18 -9.89
C LEU A 332 6.84 -0.02 -8.94
N LEU A 333 6.58 0.25 -7.66
CA LEU A 333 7.49 -0.02 -6.57
C LEU A 333 6.96 -1.21 -5.76
N SER A 334 7.75 -2.28 -5.64
CA SER A 334 7.31 -3.52 -4.99
C SER A 334 8.47 -4.28 -4.34
N SER A 335 8.14 -5.31 -3.56
CA SER A 335 9.16 -6.24 -3.04
C SER A 335 9.52 -7.30 -4.07
N GLN A 336 10.82 -7.54 -4.23
CA GLN A 336 11.32 -8.63 -5.06
C GLN A 336 11.29 -9.95 -4.29
N ALA A 337 10.66 -10.96 -4.88
CA ALA A 337 10.83 -12.35 -4.48
C ALA A 337 11.98 -12.97 -5.29
N THR A 338 12.85 -13.71 -4.63
CA THR A 338 14.02 -14.37 -5.23
C THR A 338 13.95 -15.89 -5.11
N ASP A 339 13.24 -16.41 -4.12
CA ASP A 339 13.21 -17.84 -3.80
C ASP A 339 11.85 -18.30 -3.26
N SER A 340 10.73 -17.78 -3.78
CA SER A 340 9.37 -18.11 -3.30
C SER A 340 8.97 -19.59 -3.44
N MET A 341 9.78 -20.39 -4.13
CA MET A 341 9.62 -21.85 -4.26
C MET A 341 10.48 -22.63 -3.26
N THR A 342 11.23 -21.95 -2.39
CA THR A 342 11.95 -22.58 -1.28
C THR A 342 10.95 -23.31 -0.40
N ARG A 343 11.20 -24.59 -0.16
CA ARG A 343 10.39 -25.37 0.76
C ARG A 343 10.32 -24.68 2.11
N ARG A 344 9.12 -24.59 2.66
CA ARG A 344 8.86 -23.88 3.91
C ARG A 344 9.71 -24.37 5.08
N ASP A 345 9.94 -25.68 5.20
CA ASP A 345 10.79 -26.30 6.25
C ASP A 345 12.30 -26.04 6.06
N ARG A 346 12.67 -25.34 4.99
CA ARG A 346 14.05 -24.98 4.65
C ARG A 346 14.28 -23.46 4.66
N LEU A 347 13.27 -22.67 4.99
CA LEU A 347 13.42 -21.22 5.12
C LEU A 347 14.38 -20.90 6.28
N PRO A 348 15.33 -19.96 6.10
CA PRO A 348 16.15 -19.44 7.18
C PRO A 348 15.31 -18.87 8.34
N PRO A 349 15.78 -18.91 9.59
CA PRO A 349 15.03 -18.40 10.76
C PRO A 349 14.60 -16.93 10.67
N GLU A 350 15.33 -16.12 9.91
CA GLU A 350 15.05 -14.69 9.71
C GLU A 350 13.94 -14.42 8.69
N ARG A 351 13.51 -15.42 7.94
CA ARG A 351 12.37 -15.30 7.01
C ARG A 351 11.06 -15.24 7.79
N PHE A 352 10.14 -14.42 7.29
CA PHE A 352 8.83 -14.21 7.90
C PHE A 352 7.74 -14.94 7.11
N GLY A 353 6.91 -15.72 7.79
CA GLY A 353 5.72 -16.32 7.20
C GLY A 353 6.02 -17.36 6.11
N LEU A 354 5.27 -17.28 4.99
CA LEU A 354 5.40 -18.17 3.84
C LEU A 354 6.57 -17.74 2.92
N PRO A 355 7.12 -18.64 2.09
CA PRO A 355 8.24 -18.32 1.18
C PRO A 355 7.99 -17.11 0.28
N ASN A 356 6.74 -16.84 -0.12
CA ASN A 356 6.35 -15.72 -0.95
C ASN A 356 6.43 -14.33 -0.26
N ASN A 357 6.77 -14.29 1.03
CA ASN A 357 6.72 -13.11 1.90
C ASN A 357 8.11 -12.49 2.13
N GLU A 358 8.94 -12.47 1.09
CA GLU A 358 10.28 -11.86 1.12
C GLU A 358 10.18 -10.33 1.06
N ARG A 359 10.91 -9.63 1.95
CA ARG A 359 10.72 -8.20 2.20
C ARG A 359 11.99 -7.35 2.16
N HIS A 360 13.16 -7.96 2.00
CA HIS A 360 14.45 -7.27 2.18
C HIS A 360 14.99 -6.65 0.88
N ARG A 361 14.23 -6.69 -0.21
CA ARG A 361 14.64 -6.23 -1.54
C ARG A 361 13.53 -5.39 -2.15
N LEU A 362 13.79 -4.12 -2.37
CA LEU A 362 12.87 -3.18 -2.97
C LEU A 362 13.24 -2.99 -4.44
N GLN A 363 12.27 -3.14 -5.35
CA GLN A 363 12.50 -3.08 -6.80
C GLN A 363 11.57 -2.07 -7.48
N LEU A 364 12.06 -1.49 -8.57
CA LEU A 364 11.36 -0.53 -9.40
C LEU A 364 11.15 -1.08 -10.81
N HIS A 365 9.95 -0.90 -11.34
CA HIS A 365 9.58 -1.21 -12.72
C HIS A 365 8.88 -0.01 -13.37
N PHE A 366 8.91 0.03 -14.69
CA PHE A 366 8.08 0.92 -15.50
C PHE A 366 7.20 0.11 -16.46
N SER A 367 6.10 0.68 -16.93
CA SER A 367 5.19 0.06 -17.90
C SER A 367 4.46 1.11 -18.72
N LYS A 368 4.23 0.83 -20.01
CA LYS A 368 3.37 1.67 -20.87
C LYS A 368 1.88 1.44 -20.62
N ASN A 369 1.51 0.23 -20.18
CA ASN A 369 0.13 -0.23 -20.14
C ASN A 369 -0.29 -0.81 -18.78
N CYS A 370 0.53 -0.66 -17.73
CA CYS A 370 0.26 -1.18 -16.37
C CYS A 370 0.02 -2.71 -16.30
N ILE A 371 0.40 -3.45 -17.35
CA ILE A 371 0.30 -4.91 -17.46
C ILE A 371 1.67 -5.51 -17.72
N ASP A 372 2.37 -4.99 -18.72
CA ASP A 372 3.70 -5.44 -19.12
C ASP A 372 4.76 -4.59 -18.41
N TRP A 373 5.41 -5.17 -17.41
CA TRP A 373 6.35 -4.47 -16.55
C TRP A 373 7.80 -4.71 -16.98
N CYS A 374 8.54 -3.62 -17.21
CA CYS A 374 9.98 -3.62 -17.48
C CYS A 374 10.76 -3.32 -16.19
N PHE A 375 11.79 -4.11 -15.91
CA PHE A 375 12.60 -3.95 -14.70
C PHE A 375 13.56 -2.76 -14.84
N ALA A 376 13.42 -1.77 -13.96
CA ALA A 376 14.29 -0.59 -13.93
C ALA A 376 15.53 -0.82 -13.05
N GLY A 377 15.35 -1.43 -11.87
CA GLY A 377 16.45 -1.68 -10.94
C GLY A 377 15.99 -2.05 -9.54
N LEU A 378 16.95 -2.39 -8.68
CA LEU A 378 16.72 -2.51 -7.24
C LEU A 378 16.89 -1.13 -6.63
N VAL A 379 15.91 -0.65 -5.87
CA VAL A 379 15.99 0.63 -5.17
C VAL A 379 16.94 0.50 -3.98
N ASP A 380 16.71 -0.51 -3.15
CA ASP A 380 17.49 -0.78 -1.95
C ASP A 380 17.40 -2.28 -1.57
N MET A 381 18.39 -2.77 -0.83
CA MET A 381 18.46 -4.12 -0.29
C MET A 381 19.02 -4.12 1.14
N GLY A 382 18.33 -4.78 2.07
CA GLY A 382 18.89 -5.07 3.39
C GLY A 382 19.99 -6.14 3.34
N GLY A 383 20.85 -6.16 4.37
CA GLY A 383 21.95 -7.13 4.50
C GLY A 383 21.50 -8.56 4.79
N SER A 384 20.26 -8.72 5.27
CA SER A 384 19.67 -10.01 5.65
C SER A 384 18.16 -10.03 5.40
N PRO A 385 17.50 -11.21 5.36
CA PRO A 385 16.04 -11.29 5.24
C PRO A 385 15.27 -10.55 6.34
N LYS A 386 15.89 -10.35 7.51
CA LYS A 386 15.32 -9.60 8.63
C LYS A 386 15.31 -8.09 8.40
N GLU A 387 16.29 -7.59 7.65
CA GLU A 387 16.46 -6.16 7.33
C GLU A 387 15.53 -5.78 6.17
N ALA A 388 14.23 -5.67 6.46
CA ALA A 388 13.23 -5.37 5.44
C ALA A 388 13.47 -4.01 4.77
N ARG A 389 13.03 -3.91 3.51
CA ARG A 389 12.84 -2.70 2.69
C ARG A 389 11.49 -2.86 1.98
N HIS A 390 10.42 -2.62 2.72
CA HIS A 390 9.06 -2.95 2.27
C HIS A 390 8.03 -1.89 2.67
N TYR A 391 6.75 -2.16 2.42
CA TYR A 391 5.58 -1.31 2.59
C TYR A 391 5.74 0.10 2.02
N ALA A 392 6.56 0.22 0.97
CA ALA A 392 7.02 1.51 0.50
C ALA A 392 5.94 2.29 -0.25
N SER A 393 6.07 3.61 -0.23
CA SER A 393 5.27 4.56 -1.01
C SER A 393 6.22 5.51 -1.73
N MET A 394 5.77 6.02 -2.88
CA MET A 394 6.58 6.91 -3.71
C MET A 394 5.81 8.16 -4.13
N ALA A 395 6.56 9.22 -4.43
CA ALA A 395 6.06 10.47 -5.01
C ALA A 395 7.04 11.00 -6.05
N ILE A 396 6.52 11.57 -7.14
CA ILE A 396 7.32 12.20 -8.20
C ILE A 396 7.44 13.70 -7.89
N ASP A 397 8.67 14.23 -7.98
CA ASP A 397 8.97 15.66 -7.88
C ASP A 397 10.03 16.04 -8.92
N GLY A 398 9.60 16.69 -10.01
CA GLY A 398 10.46 16.94 -11.16
C GLY A 398 11.05 15.64 -11.69
N ASP A 399 12.38 15.56 -11.73
CA ASP A 399 13.15 14.40 -12.20
C ASP A 399 13.49 13.39 -11.10
N ASN A 400 13.04 13.62 -9.87
CA ASN A 400 13.30 12.74 -8.74
C ASN A 400 12.08 11.88 -8.42
N LEU A 401 12.35 10.62 -8.08
CA LEU A 401 11.38 9.73 -7.45
C LEU A 401 11.75 9.57 -5.97
N TYR A 402 10.94 10.15 -5.10
CA TYR A 402 11.09 10.04 -3.65
C TYR A 402 10.37 8.81 -3.13
N ILE A 403 11.01 8.07 -2.22
CA ILE A 403 10.51 6.80 -1.70
C ILE A 403 10.64 6.79 -0.19
N LEU A 404 9.55 6.44 0.50
CA LEU A 404 9.59 6.03 1.91
C LEU A 404 9.40 4.53 2.02
N SER A 405 10.20 3.87 2.85
CA SER A 405 10.10 2.43 3.10
C SER A 405 10.01 2.13 4.59
N ARG A 406 9.15 1.16 4.93
CA ARG A 406 9.18 0.49 6.23
C ARG A 406 10.39 -0.43 6.23
N SER A 407 11.34 -0.12 7.10
CA SER A 407 12.66 -0.71 7.05
C SER A 407 13.07 -1.31 8.40
N GLY A 408 14.05 -2.20 8.34
CA GLY A 408 14.65 -2.84 9.51
C GLY A 408 16.17 -2.87 9.42
N ASP A 409 16.85 -2.73 10.56
CA ASP A 409 18.26 -3.13 10.72
C ASP A 409 18.39 -4.42 11.56
N GLU A 410 19.62 -4.78 11.99
CA GLU A 410 19.83 -5.97 12.83
C GLU A 410 19.08 -5.93 14.18
N ASN A 411 18.64 -4.75 14.62
CA ASN A 411 17.89 -4.54 15.86
C ASN A 411 16.39 -4.71 15.67
N ALA A 412 15.88 -4.72 14.44
CA ALA A 412 14.47 -4.94 14.15
C ALA A 412 13.94 -6.20 14.84
N LYS A 413 12.65 -6.23 15.16
CA LYS A 413 12.04 -7.38 15.82
C LYS A 413 12.03 -8.59 14.87
N ASN A 414 11.64 -8.38 13.62
CA ASN A 414 11.63 -9.37 12.53
C ASN A 414 11.40 -8.63 11.19
N ALA A 415 11.39 -9.35 10.06
CA ALA A 415 11.18 -8.75 8.72
C ALA A 415 9.80 -8.07 8.53
N HIS A 416 8.81 -8.38 9.38
CA HIS A 416 7.51 -7.73 9.39
C HIS A 416 7.46 -6.52 10.33
N ASP A 417 8.02 -6.62 11.52
CA ASP A 417 7.96 -5.57 12.53
C ASP A 417 9.28 -4.80 12.49
N GLY A 418 9.34 -3.83 11.58
CA GLY A 418 10.47 -2.95 11.35
C GLY A 418 10.63 -1.89 12.44
N ASP A 419 11.81 -1.28 12.50
CA ASP A 419 12.21 -0.34 13.53
C ASP A 419 12.58 1.05 12.99
N MET A 420 12.45 1.29 11.68
CA MET A 420 12.67 2.59 11.10
C MET A 420 11.84 2.85 9.84
N ILE A 421 11.65 4.13 9.54
CA ILE A 421 11.16 4.61 8.24
C ILE A 421 12.34 5.28 7.52
N THR A 422 12.68 4.77 6.34
CA THR A 422 13.80 5.26 5.52
C THR A 422 13.30 6.04 4.30
N PHE A 423 14.00 7.12 3.97
CA PHE A 423 13.77 7.96 2.80
C PHE A 423 14.89 7.76 1.79
N HIS A 424 14.50 7.52 0.54
CA HIS A 424 15.38 7.27 -0.59
C HIS A 424 15.03 8.21 -1.74
N VAL A 425 16.03 8.53 -2.55
CA VAL A 425 15.88 9.32 -3.77
C VAL A 425 16.44 8.53 -4.93
N VAL A 426 15.61 8.25 -5.94
CA VAL A 426 16.09 7.84 -7.26
C VAL A 426 16.11 9.09 -8.13
N GLU A 427 17.30 9.65 -8.31
CA GLU A 427 17.53 10.84 -9.15
C GLU A 427 17.42 10.46 -10.62
N ASP A 428 16.87 11.37 -11.44
CA ASP A 428 16.69 11.19 -12.88
C ASP A 428 16.04 9.84 -13.24
N PHE A 429 14.99 9.45 -12.51
CA PHE A 429 14.43 8.10 -12.60
C PHE A 429 13.93 7.74 -14.01
N ARG A 430 13.58 8.74 -14.83
CA ARG A 430 13.15 8.56 -16.23
C ARG A 430 14.29 8.08 -17.13
N SER A 431 15.55 8.34 -16.79
CA SER A 431 16.71 7.82 -17.52
C SER A 431 16.85 6.29 -17.45
N LEU A 432 16.05 5.63 -16.59
CA LEU A 432 16.04 4.17 -16.44
C LEU A 432 15.19 3.47 -17.53
N VAL A 433 14.42 4.22 -18.32
CA VAL A 433 13.58 3.70 -19.41
C VAL A 433 14.45 3.36 -20.62
N TYR A 434 14.18 2.23 -21.28
CA TYR A 434 14.98 1.71 -22.40
C TYR A 434 14.15 1.15 -23.55
#